data_AF-A0A3D5EC08-F1
#
_entry.id   AF-A0A3D5EC08-F1
#
_cell.length_a   1.000
_cell.length_b   1.000
_cell.length_c   1.000
_cell.angle_alpha   90.00
_cell.angle_beta   90.00
_cell.angle_gamma   90.00
#
_symmetry.space_group_name_H-M   'P 1'
#
loop_
_entity.id
_entity.type
_entity.pdbx_description
1 polymer ?
#
loop_
_entity_poly.entity_id
_entity_poly.type
_entity_poly.pdbx_seq_one_letter_code
_entity_poly.pdbx_strand_id
1 'polypeptide(L)'
;VYIDRLRWTRDITTRGKRAKHASTPYTEKEGYKWESASVNMSARLGAKIDDVISVCDREADIYEYLLYKLKTKQRFIVRSMQSRHIEEGQNKLYHYASQLKSAGQKQIHIPQKGGRKARNVTLDIVFAPVTLKVPNNKRGESLPLYYVGCVEHGNSKEALCWHLLTNEPITTQAQAQKIIGYYEHRWLVEEYHKAWKSDGTNIEASRLQSKGNVERLVTINAFIAVRILQLKFAKDRPDDSSCEEVLSPKAWKLLWLKRVSKTPPDSAPSLKWAYTELAKLGGWKDTKRTGRASVKVIWQGWFKLQTILEGYELAMSLDIDL
;
A
#
# COMPACT_ATOMS: atom_id res chain seq x y z
N VAL A 1 5.07 8.10 -4.35
CA VAL A 1 4.60 9.40 -3.82
C VAL A 1 3.75 9.14 -2.58
N TYR A 2 3.94 9.89 -1.51
CA TYR A 2 3.08 9.85 -0.32
C TYR A 2 2.02 10.95 -0.47
N ILE A 3 0.74 10.59 -0.63
CA ILE A 3 -0.27 11.52 -1.13
C ILE A 3 -1.09 12.15 -0.01
N ASP A 4 -1.63 11.35 0.92
CA ASP A 4 -2.43 11.85 2.04
C ASP A 4 -2.26 11.00 3.30
N ARG A 5 -2.50 11.62 4.46
CA ARG A 5 -2.63 10.93 5.75
C ARG A 5 -3.56 11.69 6.67
N LEU A 6 -4.60 11.00 7.11
CA LEU A 6 -5.45 11.44 8.20
C LEU A 6 -4.91 10.92 9.54
N ARG A 7 -4.91 11.78 10.56
CA ARG A 7 -4.56 11.42 11.94
C ARG A 7 -5.69 11.83 12.86
N TRP A 8 -6.05 10.95 13.77
CA TRP A 8 -7.10 11.18 14.76
C TRP A 8 -6.89 10.20 15.92
N THR A 9 -7.54 10.47 17.05
CA THR A 9 -7.50 9.61 18.25
C THR A 9 -8.90 9.19 18.62
N ARG A 10 -9.09 7.91 18.95
CA ARG A 10 -10.35 7.45 19.55
C ARG A 10 -10.49 8.07 20.93
N ASP A 11 -11.62 8.71 21.18
CA ASP A 11 -12.03 9.04 22.54
C ASP A 11 -12.32 7.73 23.29
N ILE A 12 -11.54 7.46 24.34
CA ILE A 12 -11.64 6.21 25.10
C ILE A 12 -13.00 6.04 25.79
N THR A 13 -13.69 7.15 26.09
CA THR A 13 -15.02 7.15 26.70
C THR A 13 -16.12 6.67 25.73
N THR A 14 -15.81 6.60 24.43
CA THR A 14 -16.76 6.21 23.38
C THR A 14 -16.72 4.73 23.02
N ARG A 15 -15.85 3.93 23.66
CA ARG A 15 -15.78 2.48 23.46
C ARG A 15 -17.12 1.82 23.80
N GLY A 16 -17.51 0.80 23.03
CA GLY A 16 -18.72 0.00 23.28
C GLY A 16 -20.03 0.57 22.72
N LYS A 17 -20.03 1.71 22.02
CA LYS A 17 -21.25 2.34 21.45
C LYS A 17 -21.80 1.65 20.18
N ARG A 18 -21.64 0.33 20.04
CA ARG A 18 -22.12 -0.44 18.85
C ARG A 18 -23.62 -0.23 18.60
N ALA A 19 -24.42 -0.12 19.67
CA ALA A 19 -25.86 0.12 19.59
C ALA A 19 -26.24 1.43 18.90
N LYS A 20 -25.41 2.49 19.01
CA LYS A 20 -25.68 3.80 18.40
C LYS A 20 -25.22 3.87 16.93
N HIS A 21 -24.49 2.86 16.44
CA HIS A 21 -23.91 2.89 15.10
C HIS A 21 -24.97 3.03 13.99
N ALA A 22 -26.17 2.50 14.16
CA ALA A 22 -27.22 2.62 13.16
C ALA A 22 -27.73 4.06 13.01
N SER A 23 -27.84 4.81 14.13
CA SER A 23 -28.34 6.19 14.15
C SER A 23 -27.26 7.25 13.95
N THR A 24 -25.98 6.93 14.14
CA THR A 24 -24.87 7.87 13.89
C THR A 24 -24.80 8.24 12.40
N PRO A 25 -24.74 9.53 12.05
CA PRO A 25 -24.51 10.00 10.68
C PRO A 25 -23.25 9.39 10.05
N TYR A 26 -23.25 9.19 8.73
CA TYR A 26 -22.09 8.59 8.05
C TYR A 26 -20.81 9.38 8.27
N THR A 27 -20.87 10.70 8.19
CA THR A 27 -19.73 11.63 8.36
C THR A 27 -19.07 11.58 9.73
N GLU A 28 -19.81 11.14 10.76
CA GLU A 28 -19.30 11.00 12.13
C GLU A 28 -18.72 9.61 12.42
N LYS A 29 -18.90 8.65 11.51
CA LYS A 29 -18.36 7.29 11.65
C LYS A 29 -16.89 7.26 11.25
N GLU A 30 -16.12 6.40 11.90
CA GLU A 30 -14.72 6.14 11.50
C GLU A 30 -14.61 5.70 10.03
N GLY A 31 -15.64 5.05 9.48
CA GLY A 31 -15.72 4.67 8.07
C GLY A 31 -15.71 5.85 7.09
N TYR A 32 -16.01 7.07 7.54
CA TYR A 32 -15.90 8.29 6.72
C TYR A 32 -14.46 8.63 6.33
N LYS A 33 -13.46 8.06 7.04
CA LYS A 33 -12.04 8.24 6.71
C LYS A 33 -11.70 7.91 5.26
N TRP A 34 -12.41 6.95 4.65
CA TRP A 34 -12.18 6.53 3.26
C TRP A 34 -12.63 7.59 2.25
N GLU A 35 -13.81 8.19 2.48
CA GLU A 35 -14.31 9.30 1.66
C GLU A 35 -13.47 10.55 1.87
N SER A 36 -13.17 10.90 3.12
CA SER A 36 -12.32 12.05 3.45
C SER A 36 -10.94 11.97 2.80
N ALA A 37 -10.29 10.80 2.82
CA ALA A 37 -9.02 10.59 2.12
C ALA A 37 -9.16 10.78 0.60
N SER A 38 -10.27 10.34 0.02
CA SER A 38 -10.54 10.46 -1.41
C SER A 38 -10.81 11.91 -1.84
N VAL A 39 -11.52 12.69 -1.01
CA VAL A 39 -11.69 14.14 -1.17
C VAL A 39 -10.33 14.84 -1.15
N ASN A 40 -9.50 14.53 -0.15
CA ASN A 40 -8.15 15.12 -0.03
C ASN A 40 -7.26 14.76 -1.22
N MET A 41 -7.29 13.51 -1.67
CA MET A 41 -6.55 13.07 -2.85
C MET A 41 -6.99 13.82 -4.11
N SER A 42 -8.31 13.97 -4.32
CA SER A 42 -8.85 14.71 -5.46
C SER A 42 -8.36 16.17 -5.46
N ALA A 43 -8.40 16.83 -4.31
CA ALA A 43 -7.94 18.21 -4.17
C ALA A 43 -6.43 18.36 -4.47
N ARG A 44 -5.61 17.39 -4.05
CA ARG A 44 -4.15 17.43 -4.24
C ARG A 44 -3.70 17.05 -5.65
N LEU A 45 -4.40 16.12 -6.29
CA LEU A 45 -4.02 15.60 -7.62
C LEU A 45 -4.68 16.39 -8.76
N GLY A 46 -5.78 17.11 -8.49
CA GLY A 46 -6.52 17.83 -9.53
C GLY A 46 -6.92 16.88 -10.65
N ALA A 47 -6.65 17.26 -11.90
CA ALA A 47 -6.94 16.45 -13.09
C ALA A 47 -6.25 15.07 -13.09
N LYS A 48 -5.18 14.86 -12.32
CA LYS A 48 -4.52 13.56 -12.23
C LYS A 48 -5.30 12.53 -11.42
N ILE A 49 -6.40 12.90 -10.77
CA ILE A 49 -7.25 11.93 -10.05
C ILE A 49 -7.87 10.89 -11.00
N ASP A 50 -8.12 11.24 -12.26
CA ASP A 50 -8.71 10.34 -13.27
C ASP A 50 -7.75 9.19 -13.65
N ASP A 51 -6.44 9.39 -13.45
CA ASP A 51 -5.39 8.38 -13.66
C ASP A 51 -5.27 7.41 -12.46
N VAL A 52 -5.98 7.64 -11.35
CA VAL A 52 -5.77 6.94 -10.07
C VAL A 52 -6.87 5.93 -9.76
N ILE A 53 -6.47 4.69 -9.46
CA ILE A 53 -7.35 3.65 -8.92
C ILE A 53 -7.12 3.52 -7.41
N SER A 54 -8.18 3.73 -6.61
CA SER A 54 -8.14 3.50 -5.17
C SER A 54 -8.28 2.00 -4.85
N VAL A 55 -7.26 1.36 -4.26
CA VAL A 55 -7.29 -0.07 -3.92
C VAL A 55 -7.44 -0.25 -2.40
N CYS A 56 -8.58 -0.80 -1.95
CA CYS A 56 -8.92 -0.88 -0.53
C CYS A 56 -9.35 -2.29 -0.10
N ASP A 57 -9.10 -2.64 1.17
CA ASP A 57 -9.54 -3.92 1.74
C ASP A 57 -11.04 -3.90 2.15
N ARG A 58 -11.43 -4.93 2.91
CA ARG A 58 -12.80 -5.17 3.38
C ARG A 58 -13.36 -4.03 4.24
N GLU A 59 -12.53 -3.26 4.92
CA GLU A 59 -13.01 -2.15 5.76
C GLU A 59 -13.61 -1.01 4.91
N ALA A 60 -13.25 -0.92 3.62
CA ALA A 60 -13.81 0.07 2.71
C ALA A 60 -15.09 -0.41 1.99
N ASP A 61 -15.60 -1.62 2.27
CA ASP A 61 -16.87 -2.12 1.73
C ASP A 61 -18.06 -1.41 2.41
N ILE A 62 -18.22 -0.12 2.11
CA ILE A 62 -19.20 0.79 2.69
C ILE A 62 -20.04 1.37 1.57
N TYR A 63 -21.37 1.28 1.69
CA TYR A 63 -22.30 1.72 0.64
C TYR A 63 -22.09 3.20 0.27
N GLU A 64 -22.01 4.09 1.26
CA GLU A 64 -21.82 5.53 1.04
C GLU A 64 -20.51 5.84 0.33
N TYR A 65 -19.43 5.13 0.68
CA TYR A 65 -18.14 5.30 0.03
C TYR A 65 -18.17 4.85 -1.44
N LEU A 66 -18.81 3.70 -1.73
CA LEU A 66 -18.99 3.24 -3.11
C LEU A 66 -19.87 4.21 -3.92
N LEU A 67 -20.95 4.71 -3.33
CA LEU A 67 -21.82 5.72 -3.92
C LEU A 67 -21.05 7.02 -4.21
N TYR A 68 -20.24 7.51 -3.27
CA TYR A 68 -19.38 8.67 -3.44
C TYR A 68 -18.42 8.49 -4.62
N LYS A 69 -17.74 7.33 -4.69
CA LYS A 69 -16.80 7.02 -5.79
C LYS A 69 -17.49 7.03 -7.15
N LEU A 70 -18.69 6.45 -7.24
CA LEU A 70 -19.47 6.47 -8.48
C LEU A 70 -19.92 7.88 -8.86
N LYS A 71 -20.49 8.66 -7.91
CA LYS A 71 -20.93 10.04 -8.15
C LYS A 71 -19.81 10.96 -8.60
N THR A 72 -18.63 10.79 -8.02
CA THR A 72 -17.43 11.58 -8.37
C THR A 72 -16.63 10.98 -9.52
N LYS A 73 -17.10 9.87 -10.11
CA LYS A 73 -16.42 9.12 -11.19
C LYS A 73 -14.98 8.71 -10.85
N GLN A 74 -14.65 8.60 -9.56
CA GLN A 74 -13.34 8.17 -9.11
C GLN A 74 -13.21 6.65 -9.22
N ARG A 75 -12.07 6.19 -9.73
CA ARG A 75 -11.82 4.78 -10.01
C ARG A 75 -11.42 4.03 -8.74
N PHE A 76 -11.94 2.82 -8.54
CA PHE A 76 -11.68 2.05 -7.33
C PHE A 76 -11.69 0.53 -7.52
N ILE A 77 -11.03 -0.17 -6.60
CA ILE A 77 -11.13 -1.61 -6.38
C ILE A 77 -11.27 -1.82 -4.86
N VAL A 78 -12.41 -2.34 -4.42
CA VAL A 78 -12.71 -2.59 -3.02
C VAL A 78 -12.96 -4.08 -2.83
N ARG A 79 -12.28 -4.71 -1.87
CA ARG A 79 -12.60 -6.09 -1.51
C ARG A 79 -13.90 -6.14 -0.73
N SER A 80 -14.86 -6.91 -1.22
CA SER A 80 -16.13 -7.14 -0.55
C SER A 80 -15.92 -7.85 0.79
N MET A 81 -16.54 -7.31 1.83
CA MET A 81 -16.58 -7.88 3.18
C MET A 81 -17.79 -8.79 3.33
N GLN A 82 -18.91 -8.42 2.74
CA GLN A 82 -20.20 -9.11 2.92
C GLN A 82 -20.89 -9.37 1.58
N SER A 83 -21.70 -10.43 1.54
CA SER A 83 -22.52 -10.73 0.36
C SER A 83 -23.71 -9.76 0.33
N ARG A 84 -23.71 -8.85 -0.65
CA ARG A 84 -24.72 -7.80 -0.83
C ARG A 84 -25.89 -8.29 -1.69
N HIS A 85 -27.07 -7.70 -1.53
CA HIS A 85 -28.18 -7.93 -2.47
C HIS A 85 -27.88 -7.24 -3.80
N ILE A 86 -28.26 -7.89 -4.89
CA ILE A 86 -28.05 -7.40 -6.26
C ILE A 86 -29.36 -7.39 -7.02
N GLU A 87 -29.42 -6.68 -8.15
CA GLU A 87 -30.61 -6.62 -9.00
C GLU A 87 -30.69 -7.81 -9.96
N GLU A 88 -29.55 -8.40 -10.32
CA GLU A 88 -29.43 -9.49 -11.31
C GLU A 88 -30.00 -10.83 -10.83
N GLY A 89 -30.44 -10.93 -9.58
CA GLY A 89 -31.04 -12.14 -9.06
C GLY A 89 -31.70 -11.97 -7.69
N GLN A 90 -32.42 -13.02 -7.29
CA GLN A 90 -33.04 -13.11 -5.97
C GLN A 90 -32.00 -13.35 -4.86
N ASN A 91 -30.90 -14.02 -5.21
CA ASN A 91 -29.82 -14.34 -4.29
C ASN A 91 -28.81 -13.19 -4.15
N LYS A 92 -28.02 -13.24 -3.07
CA LYS A 92 -26.94 -12.28 -2.82
C LYS A 92 -25.73 -12.52 -3.73
N LEU A 93 -24.88 -11.50 -3.86
CA LEU A 93 -23.73 -11.41 -4.74
C LEU A 93 -22.85 -12.68 -4.75
N TYR A 94 -22.49 -13.23 -3.60
CA TYR A 94 -21.57 -14.37 -3.56
C TYR A 94 -22.21 -15.66 -4.08
N HIS A 95 -23.51 -15.85 -3.87
CA HIS A 95 -24.23 -16.98 -4.45
C HIS A 95 -24.39 -16.78 -5.97
N TYR A 96 -24.74 -15.57 -6.41
CA TYR A 96 -24.76 -15.26 -7.84
C TYR A 96 -23.39 -15.56 -8.48
N ALA A 97 -22.32 -15.10 -7.84
CA ALA A 97 -20.94 -15.30 -8.29
C ALA A 97 -20.52 -16.78 -8.36
N SER A 98 -21.01 -17.64 -7.45
CA SER A 98 -20.68 -19.07 -7.47
C SER A 98 -21.33 -19.82 -8.63
N GLN A 99 -22.34 -19.24 -9.27
CA GLN A 99 -23.00 -19.80 -10.46
C GLN A 99 -22.38 -19.28 -11.77
N LEU A 100 -21.46 -18.32 -11.70
CA LEU A 100 -20.78 -17.82 -12.89
C LEU A 100 -19.82 -18.87 -13.43
N LYS A 101 -19.76 -18.97 -14.77
CA LYS A 101 -18.76 -19.81 -15.44
C LYS A 101 -17.38 -19.17 -15.26
N SER A 102 -16.39 -20.01 -14.92
CA SER A 102 -14.99 -19.58 -14.88
C SER A 102 -14.60 -19.00 -16.25
N ALA A 103 -14.09 -17.77 -16.24
CA ALA A 103 -13.57 -17.08 -17.41
C ALA A 103 -12.07 -17.38 -17.64
N GLY A 104 -11.48 -18.26 -16.84
CA GLY A 104 -10.10 -18.69 -16.94
C GLY A 104 -9.42 -18.80 -15.58
N GLN A 105 -8.13 -19.14 -15.59
CA GLN A 105 -7.37 -19.42 -14.38
C GLN A 105 -6.16 -18.49 -14.24
N LYS A 106 -5.70 -18.31 -13.00
CA LYS A 106 -4.43 -17.66 -12.67
C LYS A 106 -3.71 -18.43 -11.59
N GLN A 107 -2.42 -18.70 -11.82
CA GLN A 107 -1.55 -19.24 -10.79
C GLN A 107 -0.93 -18.10 -9.98
N ILE A 108 -0.92 -18.24 -8.66
CA ILE A 108 -0.18 -17.32 -7.78
C ILE A 108 0.70 -18.11 -6.82
N HIS A 109 1.87 -17.55 -6.52
CA HIS A 109 2.75 -18.06 -5.48
C HIS A 109 2.42 -17.39 -4.15
N ILE A 110 1.95 -18.16 -3.16
CA ILE A 110 1.75 -17.64 -1.82
C ILE A 110 3.01 -17.91 -0.99
N PRO A 111 3.76 -16.87 -0.58
CA PRO A 111 5.00 -17.07 0.17
C PRO A 111 4.73 -17.63 1.57
N GLN A 112 5.76 -18.21 2.18
CA GLN A 112 5.75 -18.67 3.57
C GLN A 112 5.49 -17.49 4.50
N LYS A 113 4.58 -17.66 5.47
CA LYS A 113 4.31 -16.64 6.50
C LYS A 113 3.75 -17.30 7.75
N GLY A 114 4.42 -17.14 8.89
CA GLY A 114 3.96 -17.54 10.23
C GLY A 114 3.29 -18.91 10.30
N GLY A 115 4.07 -19.99 10.43
CA GLY A 115 3.53 -21.36 10.50
C GLY A 115 2.98 -21.91 9.17
N ARG A 116 2.50 -21.06 8.25
CA ARG A 116 2.01 -21.47 6.92
C ARG A 116 3.16 -21.64 5.92
N LYS A 117 3.26 -22.84 5.31
CA LYS A 117 4.22 -23.15 4.25
C LYS A 117 3.92 -22.34 2.97
N ALA A 118 4.96 -22.08 2.19
CA ALA A 118 4.80 -21.54 0.84
C ALA A 118 4.08 -22.57 -0.03
N ARG A 119 3.20 -22.12 -0.91
CA ARG A 119 2.45 -22.99 -1.83
C ARG A 119 2.03 -22.23 -3.07
N ASN A 120 1.99 -22.93 -4.21
CA ASN A 120 1.38 -22.41 -5.43
C ASN A 120 -0.10 -22.76 -5.40
N VAL A 121 -0.94 -21.84 -5.86
CA VAL A 121 -2.39 -22.05 -5.97
C VAL A 121 -2.87 -21.65 -7.35
N THR A 122 -3.80 -22.43 -7.88
CA THR A 122 -4.55 -22.10 -9.09
C THR A 122 -5.88 -21.49 -8.66
N LEU A 123 -6.18 -20.31 -9.19
CA LEU A 123 -7.40 -19.57 -8.90
C LEU A 123 -8.28 -19.53 -10.14
N ASP A 124 -9.55 -19.88 -9.98
CA ASP A 124 -10.59 -19.66 -10.98
C ASP A 124 -11.05 -18.20 -10.91
N ILE A 125 -11.13 -17.57 -12.08
CA ILE A 125 -11.50 -16.17 -12.25
C ILE A 125 -12.93 -16.12 -12.79
N VAL A 126 -13.78 -15.37 -12.12
CA VAL A 126 -15.13 -15.06 -12.59
C VAL A 126 -15.31 -13.55 -12.58
N PHE A 127 -16.10 -13.02 -13.50
CA PHE A 127 -16.48 -11.61 -13.50
C PHE A 127 -17.87 -11.41 -14.07
N ALA A 128 -18.53 -10.34 -13.66
CA ALA A 128 -19.83 -9.93 -14.19
C ALA A 128 -20.09 -8.45 -13.90
N PRO A 129 -20.82 -7.74 -14.77
CA PRO A 129 -21.51 -6.52 -14.34
C PRO A 129 -22.54 -6.90 -13.27
N VAL A 130 -22.61 -6.12 -12.20
CA VAL A 130 -23.59 -6.30 -11.12
C VAL A 130 -24.07 -4.95 -10.59
N THR A 131 -25.30 -4.92 -10.11
CA THR A 131 -25.94 -3.71 -9.59
C THR A 131 -26.29 -3.94 -8.15
N LEU A 132 -25.54 -3.32 -7.24
CA LEU A 132 -25.78 -3.49 -5.80
C LEU A 132 -27.04 -2.72 -5.40
N LYS A 133 -28.00 -3.42 -4.78
CA LYS A 133 -29.18 -2.79 -4.21
C LYS A 133 -28.82 -1.89 -3.03
N VAL A 134 -29.61 -0.83 -2.86
CA VAL A 134 -29.55 0.02 -1.66
C VAL A 134 -29.78 -0.84 -0.42
N PRO A 135 -28.94 -0.75 0.64
CA PRO A 135 -29.21 -1.43 1.90
C PRO A 135 -30.55 -1.01 2.50
N ASN A 136 -31.34 -1.97 3.02
CA ASN A 136 -32.69 -1.73 3.53
C ASN A 136 -32.81 -0.60 4.57
N ASN A 137 -31.74 -0.33 5.32
CA ASN A 137 -31.70 0.70 6.35
C ASN A 137 -31.20 2.07 5.83
N LYS A 138 -31.09 2.25 4.51
CA LYS A 138 -30.58 3.47 3.87
C LYS A 138 -31.52 3.91 2.76
N ARG A 139 -31.43 5.19 2.41
CA ARG A 139 -32.03 5.77 1.21
C ARG A 139 -30.93 6.09 0.21
N GLY A 140 -31.20 5.92 -1.07
CA GLY A 140 -30.26 6.24 -2.14
C GLY A 140 -30.59 5.48 -3.42
N GLU A 141 -29.58 5.22 -4.23
CA GLU A 141 -29.69 4.59 -5.54
C GLU A 141 -28.88 3.29 -5.61
N SER A 142 -29.32 2.37 -6.44
CA SER A 142 -28.56 1.15 -6.72
C SER A 142 -27.23 1.49 -7.40
N LEU A 143 -26.21 0.69 -7.13
CA LEU A 143 -24.83 0.99 -7.54
C LEU A 143 -24.42 0.04 -8.68
N PRO A 144 -24.48 0.47 -9.95
CA PRO A 144 -23.97 -0.31 -11.07
C PRO A 144 -22.44 -0.36 -11.00
N LEU A 145 -21.89 -1.57 -10.97
CA LEU A 145 -20.45 -1.82 -10.87
C LEU A 145 -20.07 -3.15 -11.54
N TYR A 146 -18.80 -3.50 -11.48
CA TYR A 146 -18.29 -4.79 -11.91
C TYR A 146 -17.78 -5.60 -10.72
N TYR A 147 -18.10 -6.88 -10.74
CA TYR A 147 -17.60 -7.86 -9.80
C TYR A 147 -16.47 -8.68 -10.43
N VAL A 148 -15.41 -8.92 -9.66
CA VAL A 148 -14.36 -9.90 -9.99
C VAL A 148 -14.19 -10.85 -8.81
N GLY A 149 -14.43 -12.13 -9.07
CA GLY A 149 -14.15 -13.22 -8.15
C GLY A 149 -12.84 -13.92 -8.52
N CYS A 150 -12.06 -14.26 -7.50
CA CYS A 150 -10.86 -15.07 -7.65
C CYS A 150 -10.85 -16.09 -6.52
N VAL A 151 -11.15 -17.35 -6.85
CA VAL A 151 -11.35 -18.43 -5.87
C VAL A 151 -10.37 -19.55 -6.13
N GLU A 152 -9.68 -20.00 -5.08
CA GLU A 152 -8.77 -21.12 -5.17
C GLU A 152 -9.51 -22.41 -5.54
N HIS A 153 -8.93 -23.13 -6.50
CA HIS A 153 -9.43 -24.41 -6.93
C HIS A 153 -9.30 -25.44 -5.80
N GLY A 154 -10.43 -26.03 -5.40
CA GLY A 154 -10.50 -27.03 -4.34
C GLY A 154 -11.24 -26.55 -3.07
N ASN A 155 -11.87 -27.50 -2.38
CA ASN A 155 -12.84 -27.20 -1.31
C ASN A 155 -12.20 -27.20 0.09
N SER A 156 -11.11 -26.45 0.27
CA SER A 156 -10.47 -26.34 1.58
C SER A 156 -11.04 -25.16 2.39
N LYS A 157 -11.16 -25.32 3.72
CA LYS A 157 -11.58 -24.22 4.62
C LYS A 157 -10.65 -23.00 4.57
N GLU A 158 -9.42 -23.16 4.05
CA GLU A 158 -8.41 -22.12 3.91
C GLU A 158 -8.22 -21.64 2.45
N ALA A 159 -9.14 -22.01 1.56
CA ALA A 159 -9.09 -21.64 0.16
C ALA A 159 -9.04 -20.11 0.00
N LEU A 160 -8.08 -19.61 -0.77
CA LEU A 160 -8.00 -18.20 -1.06
C LEU A 160 -9.24 -17.76 -1.84
N CYS A 161 -9.97 -16.79 -1.30
CA CYS A 161 -11.15 -16.23 -1.97
C CYS A 161 -11.15 -14.70 -1.89
N TRP A 162 -11.10 -14.07 -3.07
CA TRP A 162 -11.28 -12.63 -3.26
C TRP A 162 -12.58 -12.36 -4.00
N HIS A 163 -13.37 -11.49 -3.41
CA HIS A 163 -14.55 -10.87 -4.01
C HIS A 163 -14.20 -9.38 -4.16
N LEU A 164 -14.06 -8.88 -5.37
CA LEU A 164 -13.64 -7.50 -5.65
C LEU A 164 -14.79 -6.76 -6.35
N LEU A 165 -15.03 -5.53 -5.90
CA LEU A 165 -15.99 -4.59 -6.48
C LEU A 165 -15.20 -3.45 -7.11
N THR A 166 -15.53 -3.08 -8.35
CA THR A 166 -14.83 -2.03 -9.08
C THR A 166 -15.77 -1.33 -10.06
N ASN A 167 -15.49 -0.07 -10.39
CA ASN A 167 -16.11 0.63 -11.50
C ASN A 167 -15.26 0.59 -12.79
N GLU A 168 -14.14 -0.14 -12.79
CA GLU A 168 -13.38 -0.40 -14.02
C GLU A 168 -14.18 -1.35 -14.92
N PRO A 169 -14.42 -1.00 -16.20
CA PRO A 169 -15.14 -1.85 -17.13
C PRO A 169 -14.45 -3.20 -17.35
N ILE A 170 -15.21 -4.29 -17.18
CA ILE A 170 -14.71 -5.65 -17.38
C ILE A 170 -15.66 -6.42 -18.29
N THR A 171 -15.12 -6.82 -19.43
CA THR A 171 -15.77 -7.64 -20.47
C THR A 171 -14.92 -8.84 -20.88
N THR A 172 -13.65 -8.87 -20.46
CA THR A 172 -12.68 -9.89 -20.85
C THR A 172 -11.91 -10.44 -19.64
N GLN A 173 -11.41 -11.67 -19.79
CA GLN A 173 -10.52 -12.29 -18.80
C GLN A 173 -9.28 -11.43 -18.50
N ALA A 174 -8.68 -10.84 -19.54
CA ALA A 174 -7.48 -9.99 -19.37
C ALA A 174 -7.75 -8.77 -18.49
N GLN A 175 -8.93 -8.13 -18.63
CA GLN A 175 -9.34 -7.02 -17.76
C GLN A 175 -9.54 -7.51 -16.32
N ALA A 176 -10.20 -8.64 -16.09
CA ALA A 176 -10.36 -9.21 -14.76
C ALA A 176 -9.01 -9.55 -14.09
N GLN A 177 -8.07 -10.12 -14.86
CA GLN A 177 -6.70 -10.40 -14.40
C GLN A 177 -5.96 -9.13 -14.00
N LYS A 178 -6.17 -8.02 -14.71
CA LYS A 178 -5.60 -6.71 -14.39
C LYS A 178 -6.11 -6.17 -13.04
N ILE A 179 -7.41 -6.29 -12.76
CA ILE A 179 -8.00 -5.92 -11.46
C ILE A 179 -7.41 -6.77 -10.32
N ILE A 180 -7.29 -8.08 -10.53
CA ILE A 180 -6.65 -8.98 -9.57
C ILE A 180 -5.19 -8.56 -9.33
N GLY A 181 -4.45 -8.26 -10.41
CA GLY A 181 -3.07 -7.75 -10.33
C GLY A 181 -2.95 -6.46 -9.52
N TYR A 182 -3.87 -5.50 -9.71
CA TYR A 182 -3.91 -4.30 -8.87
C TYR A 182 -4.16 -4.62 -7.39
N TYR A 183 -5.08 -5.55 -7.11
CA TYR A 183 -5.39 -5.94 -5.73
C TYR A 183 -4.25 -6.71 -5.06
N GLU A 184 -3.44 -7.47 -5.80
CA GLU A 184 -2.20 -8.11 -5.29
C GLU A 184 -1.23 -7.08 -4.69
N HIS A 185 -1.18 -5.88 -5.27
CA HIS A 185 -0.34 -4.78 -4.79
C HIS A 185 -0.90 -4.04 -3.57
N ARG A 186 -2.13 -4.34 -3.11
CA ARG A 186 -2.71 -3.71 -1.91
C ARG A 186 -1.81 -3.91 -0.68
N TRP A 187 -1.10 -5.03 -0.60
CA TRP A 187 -0.22 -5.35 0.52
C TRP A 187 0.95 -4.37 0.68
N LEU A 188 1.29 -3.58 -0.35
CA LEU A 188 2.33 -2.56 -0.29
C LEU A 188 2.14 -1.55 0.85
N VAL A 189 0.88 -1.20 1.18
CA VAL A 189 0.61 -0.29 2.31
C VAL A 189 0.99 -0.91 3.66
N GLU A 190 0.91 -2.24 3.79
CA GLU A 190 1.34 -2.94 5.00
C GLU A 190 2.86 -3.02 5.09
N GLU A 191 3.54 -3.20 3.95
CA GLU A 191 5.01 -3.10 3.90
C GLU A 191 5.48 -1.68 4.26
N TYR A 192 4.78 -0.65 3.79
CA TYR A 192 4.99 0.72 4.20
C TYR A 192 4.79 0.90 5.71
N HIS A 193 3.71 0.40 6.29
CA HIS A 193 3.49 0.49 7.74
C HIS A 193 4.56 -0.22 8.55
N LYS A 194 5.06 -1.37 8.10
CA LYS A 194 6.19 -2.07 8.75
C LYS A 194 7.47 -1.25 8.68
N ALA A 195 7.80 -0.69 7.52
CA ALA A 195 8.95 0.19 7.35
C ALA A 195 8.85 1.46 8.20
N TRP A 196 7.65 2.01 8.33
CA TRP A 196 7.42 3.17 9.15
C TRP A 196 7.52 2.87 10.65
N LYS A 197 7.08 1.68 11.09
CA LYS A 197 7.07 1.25 12.49
C LYS A 197 8.27 0.36 12.82
N SER A 198 8.04 -0.90 13.14
CA SER A 198 8.97 -1.82 13.80
C SER A 198 10.20 -2.18 12.96
N ASP A 199 10.06 -2.27 11.64
CA ASP A 199 11.10 -2.83 10.78
C ASP A 199 12.01 -1.75 10.19
N GLY A 200 11.65 -0.47 10.31
CA GLY A 200 12.48 0.64 9.84
C GLY A 200 12.65 1.69 10.93
N THR A 201 11.89 2.78 10.86
CA THR A 201 12.16 3.97 11.68
C THR A 201 11.97 3.77 13.18
N ASN A 202 11.35 2.66 13.59
CA ASN A 202 11.09 2.28 14.97
C ASN A 202 10.38 3.39 15.78
N ILE A 203 9.49 4.12 15.11
CA ILE A 203 8.86 5.32 15.67
C ILE A 203 8.07 5.03 16.95
N GLU A 204 7.53 3.82 17.11
CA GLU A 204 6.76 3.39 18.29
C GLU A 204 7.65 3.21 19.53
N ALA A 205 8.98 3.06 19.36
CA ALA A 205 9.94 3.02 20.47
C ALA A 205 10.45 4.41 20.87
N SER A 206 10.03 5.47 20.17
CA SER A 206 10.44 6.84 20.47
C SER A 206 9.90 7.28 21.83
N ARG A 207 10.79 7.81 22.69
CA ARG A 207 10.46 8.25 24.05
C ARG A 207 10.24 9.77 24.16
N LEU A 208 9.70 10.38 23.10
CA LEU A 208 9.38 11.80 23.10
C LEU A 208 8.26 12.09 24.10
N GLN A 209 8.48 13.11 24.95
CA GLN A 209 7.59 13.43 26.06
C GLN A 209 6.45 14.41 25.72
N SER A 210 6.38 14.90 24.48
CA SER A 210 5.33 15.83 24.05
C SER A 210 4.62 15.36 22.79
N LYS A 211 3.29 15.54 22.76
CA LYS A 211 2.45 15.22 21.59
C LYS A 211 2.94 15.90 20.32
N GLY A 212 3.27 17.20 20.39
CA GLY A 212 3.75 17.95 19.23
C GLY A 212 5.08 17.42 18.68
N ASN A 213 6.02 17.02 19.54
CA ASN A 213 7.27 16.41 19.10
C ASN A 213 7.03 15.05 18.45
N VAL A 214 6.18 14.20 19.05
CA VAL A 214 5.79 12.91 18.47
C VAL A 214 5.19 13.13 17.08
N GLU A 215 4.25 14.06 16.94
CA GLU A 215 3.59 14.34 15.67
C GLU A 215 4.54 14.79 14.56
N ARG A 216 5.54 15.63 14.89
CA ARG A 216 6.58 16.05 13.94
C ARG A 216 7.43 14.87 13.50
N LEU A 217 7.98 14.10 14.45
CA LEU A 217 8.85 12.97 14.13
C LEU A 217 8.11 11.88 13.34
N VAL A 218 6.88 11.56 13.73
CA VAL A 218 6.00 10.62 13.03
C VAL A 218 5.73 11.07 11.58
N THR A 219 5.69 12.38 11.32
CA THR A 219 5.53 12.94 9.96
C THR A 219 6.78 12.79 9.13
N ILE A 220 7.94 13.17 9.66
CA ILE A 220 9.22 13.04 8.97
C ILE A 220 9.50 11.57 8.63
N ASN A 221 9.33 10.68 9.60
CA ASN A 221 9.58 9.25 9.42
C ASN A 221 8.64 8.59 8.40
N ALA A 222 7.44 9.14 8.17
CA ALA A 222 6.54 8.63 7.14
C ALA A 222 7.15 8.78 5.73
N PHE A 223 7.74 9.94 5.43
CA PHE A 223 8.42 10.17 4.15
C PHE A 223 9.69 9.33 4.02
N ILE A 224 10.44 9.17 5.11
CA ILE A 224 11.64 8.33 5.10
C ILE A 224 11.28 6.86 4.85
N ALA A 225 10.19 6.36 5.45
CA ALA A 225 9.70 5.01 5.20
C ALA A 225 9.36 4.77 3.71
N VAL A 226 8.82 5.78 3.01
CA VAL A 226 8.62 5.71 1.56
C VAL A 226 9.94 5.62 0.81
N ARG A 227 10.97 6.41 1.18
CA ARG A 227 12.30 6.33 0.55
C ARG A 227 12.94 4.96 0.74
N ILE A 228 12.86 4.39 1.94
CA ILE A 228 13.34 3.02 2.23
C ILE A 228 12.61 2.00 1.34
N LEU A 229 11.29 2.16 1.18
CA LEU A 229 10.51 1.25 0.37
C LEU A 229 10.82 1.39 -1.14
N GLN A 230 11.06 2.61 -1.63
CA GLN A 230 11.55 2.85 -3.00
C GLN A 230 12.89 2.17 -3.25
N LEU A 231 13.82 2.24 -2.29
CA LEU A 231 15.10 1.53 -2.37
C LEU A 231 14.89 0.02 -2.42
N LYS A 232 13.96 -0.53 -1.64
CA LYS A 232 13.64 -1.96 -1.68
C LYS A 232 13.19 -2.42 -3.08
N PHE A 233 12.43 -1.59 -3.78
CA PHE A 233 11.97 -1.85 -5.16
C PHE A 233 13.00 -1.49 -6.23
N ALA A 234 14.19 -1.00 -5.87
CA ALA A 234 15.25 -0.69 -6.82
C ALA A 234 15.65 -1.89 -7.69
N LYS A 235 15.47 -3.12 -7.19
CA LYS A 235 15.80 -4.34 -7.94
C LYS A 235 14.80 -4.68 -9.03
N ASP A 236 13.58 -4.17 -8.90
CA ASP A 236 12.48 -4.41 -9.84
C ASP A 236 12.38 -3.28 -10.88
N ARG A 237 13.31 -2.32 -10.84
CA ARG A 237 13.43 -1.21 -11.77
C ARG A 237 14.44 -1.51 -12.88
N PRO A 238 14.30 -0.89 -14.06
CA PRO A 238 15.30 -0.92 -15.11
C PRO A 238 16.70 -0.54 -14.60
N ASP A 239 17.74 -1.20 -15.13
CA ASP A 239 19.12 -1.05 -14.66
C ASP A 239 19.72 0.36 -14.92
N ASP A 240 19.06 1.18 -15.75
CA ASP A 240 19.43 2.56 -16.11
C ASP A 240 18.91 3.63 -15.13
N SER A 241 18.05 3.26 -14.18
CA SER A 241 17.51 4.22 -13.21
C SER A 241 18.61 4.77 -12.30
N SER A 242 18.80 6.09 -12.28
CA SER A 242 19.83 6.75 -11.47
C SER A 242 19.52 6.67 -9.97
N CYS A 243 20.56 6.51 -9.13
CA CYS A 243 20.37 6.59 -7.69
C CYS A 243 19.94 7.98 -7.20
N GLU A 244 20.10 9.02 -8.02
CA GLU A 244 19.73 10.40 -7.66
C GLU A 244 18.21 10.64 -7.51
N GLU A 245 17.39 9.70 -7.97
CA GLU A 245 15.96 9.70 -7.66
C GLU A 245 15.67 9.59 -6.16
N VAL A 246 16.62 9.03 -5.39
CA VAL A 246 16.45 8.73 -3.96
C VAL A 246 17.57 9.32 -3.09
N LEU A 247 18.81 9.38 -3.58
CA LEU A 247 19.96 9.94 -2.87
C LEU A 247 20.37 11.28 -3.46
N SER A 248 20.73 12.25 -2.62
CA SER A 248 21.34 13.48 -3.13
C SER A 248 22.74 13.20 -3.73
N PRO A 249 23.27 14.10 -4.58
CA PRO A 249 24.63 13.97 -5.12
C PRO A 249 25.69 13.76 -4.04
N LYS A 250 25.59 14.52 -2.93
CA LYS A 250 26.49 14.37 -1.77
C LYS A 250 26.35 12.98 -1.13
N ALA A 251 25.12 12.54 -0.90
CA ALA A 251 24.85 11.28 -0.21
C ALA A 251 25.40 10.07 -0.98
N TRP A 252 25.20 9.98 -2.30
CA TRP A 252 25.72 8.84 -3.06
C TRP A 252 27.25 8.88 -3.19
N LYS A 253 27.86 10.07 -3.33
CA LYS A 253 29.34 10.22 -3.34
C LYS A 253 29.97 9.80 -2.01
N LEU A 254 29.40 10.19 -0.88
CA LEU A 254 29.88 9.75 0.43
C LEU A 254 29.68 8.25 0.65
N LEU A 255 28.55 7.69 0.19
CA LEU A 255 28.34 6.24 0.20
C LEU A 255 29.42 5.53 -0.62
N TRP A 256 29.75 6.05 -1.81
CA TRP A 256 30.80 5.52 -2.68
C TRP A 256 32.17 5.54 -1.98
N LEU A 257 32.59 6.68 -1.45
CA LEU A 257 33.86 6.82 -0.72
C LEU A 257 33.94 5.85 0.46
N LYS A 258 32.85 5.70 1.22
CA LYS A 258 32.80 4.81 2.38
C LYS A 258 32.84 3.32 2.01
N ARG A 259 32.21 2.92 0.90
CA ARG A 259 31.97 1.51 0.56
C ARG A 259 32.93 0.96 -0.49
N VAL A 260 33.29 1.78 -1.47
CA VAL A 260 34.15 1.45 -2.60
C VAL A 260 35.57 1.94 -2.37
N SER A 261 35.74 3.05 -1.62
CA SER A 261 37.04 3.64 -1.28
C SER A 261 37.91 3.94 -2.50
N LYS A 262 37.26 4.46 -3.55
CA LYS A 262 37.88 4.95 -4.80
C LYS A 262 37.28 6.31 -5.15
N THR A 263 37.92 7.02 -6.09
CA THR A 263 37.35 8.24 -6.69
C THR A 263 35.94 7.95 -7.21
N PRO A 264 34.93 8.75 -6.82
CA PRO A 264 33.58 8.62 -7.37
C PRO A 264 33.57 8.86 -8.88
N PRO A 265 32.75 8.14 -9.66
CA PRO A 265 32.56 8.42 -11.08
C PRO A 265 31.92 9.79 -11.30
N ASP A 266 32.01 10.31 -12.52
CA ASP A 266 31.39 11.59 -12.89
C ASP A 266 29.86 11.50 -12.93
N SER A 267 29.33 10.36 -13.38
CA SER A 267 27.89 10.09 -13.44
C SER A 267 27.42 9.28 -12.22
N ALA A 268 26.23 9.60 -11.73
CA ALA A 268 25.59 8.86 -10.64
C ALA A 268 25.40 7.36 -11.00
N PRO A 269 25.75 6.43 -10.10
CA PRO A 269 25.48 5.01 -10.32
C PRO A 269 24.00 4.67 -10.34
N SER A 270 23.68 3.42 -10.68
CA SER A 270 22.29 2.95 -10.70
C SER A 270 21.67 2.85 -9.31
N LEU A 271 20.34 2.91 -9.25
CA LEU A 271 19.58 2.73 -8.02
C LEU A 271 19.81 1.34 -7.39
N LYS A 272 20.06 0.32 -8.22
CA LYS A 272 20.41 -1.04 -7.79
C LYS A 272 21.77 -1.09 -7.08
N TRP A 273 22.74 -0.30 -7.54
CA TRP A 273 24.00 -0.08 -6.83
C TRP A 273 23.74 0.55 -5.46
N ALA A 274 22.98 1.65 -5.42
CA ALA A 274 22.67 2.35 -4.17
C ALA A 274 21.98 1.44 -3.15
N TYR A 275 21.00 0.66 -3.58
CA TYR A 275 20.36 -0.35 -2.74
C TYR A 275 21.35 -1.35 -2.16
N THR A 276 22.23 -1.90 -3.01
CA THR A 276 23.20 -2.93 -2.61
C THR A 276 24.22 -2.37 -1.62
N GLU A 277 24.76 -1.19 -1.88
CA GLU A 277 25.78 -0.59 -1.02
C GLU A 277 25.20 -0.04 0.29
N LEU A 278 23.98 0.49 0.27
CA LEU A 278 23.25 0.81 1.50
C LEU A 278 22.98 -0.44 2.33
N ALA A 279 22.53 -1.53 1.71
CA ALA A 279 22.30 -2.78 2.41
C ALA A 279 23.58 -3.28 3.08
N LYS A 280 24.71 -3.27 2.36
CA LYS A 280 26.01 -3.67 2.92
C LYS A 280 26.49 -2.73 4.02
N LEU A 281 26.26 -1.42 3.91
CA LEU A 281 26.53 -0.45 4.99
C LEU A 281 25.71 -0.76 6.25
N GLY A 282 24.48 -1.22 6.05
CA GLY A 282 23.60 -1.74 7.10
C GLY A 282 24.00 -3.11 7.65
N GLY A 283 25.02 -3.78 7.09
CA GLY A 283 25.50 -5.08 7.55
C GLY A 283 24.90 -6.29 6.81
N TRP A 284 24.26 -6.08 5.66
CA TRP A 284 23.78 -7.17 4.81
C TRP A 284 24.94 -7.97 4.20
N LYS A 285 24.85 -9.30 4.28
CA LYS A 285 25.85 -10.24 3.73
C LYS A 285 25.28 -11.19 2.66
N ASP A 286 23.98 -11.09 2.36
CA ASP A 286 23.24 -12.00 1.47
C ASP A 286 23.51 -13.51 1.68
N THR A 287 23.49 -13.96 2.94
CA THR A 287 23.85 -15.35 3.29
C THR A 287 22.97 -16.41 2.61
N LYS A 288 21.71 -16.06 2.30
CA LYS A 288 20.76 -16.93 1.58
C LYS A 288 20.74 -16.71 0.06
N ARG A 289 21.61 -15.86 -0.49
CA ARG A 289 21.72 -15.54 -1.93
C ARG A 289 20.38 -15.15 -2.57
N THR A 290 19.55 -14.45 -1.80
CA THR A 290 18.24 -14.00 -2.26
C THR A 290 18.34 -12.70 -3.04
N GLY A 291 19.47 -11.99 -2.91
CA GLY A 291 19.60 -10.63 -3.34
C GLY A 291 18.72 -9.64 -2.55
N ARG A 292 17.94 -10.07 -1.55
CA ARG A 292 16.95 -9.23 -0.89
C ARG A 292 17.38 -8.92 0.55
N ALA A 293 17.79 -7.69 0.79
CA ALA A 293 17.97 -7.15 2.12
C ALA A 293 16.62 -6.84 2.77
N SER A 294 16.55 -7.02 4.09
CA SER A 294 15.35 -6.62 4.85
C SER A 294 15.27 -5.10 4.99
N VAL A 295 14.06 -4.60 5.17
CA VAL A 295 13.79 -3.17 5.42
C VAL A 295 14.65 -2.63 6.57
N LYS A 296 14.82 -3.42 7.63
CA LYS A 296 15.66 -3.09 8.79
C LYS A 296 17.11 -2.84 8.43
N VAL A 297 17.67 -3.67 7.57
CA VAL A 297 19.07 -3.52 7.16
C VAL A 297 19.25 -2.32 6.24
N ILE A 298 18.29 -2.07 5.34
CA ILE A 298 18.29 -0.85 4.51
C ILE A 298 18.20 0.40 5.38
N TRP A 299 17.31 0.41 6.39
CA TRP A 299 17.21 1.51 7.34
C TRP A 299 18.51 1.75 8.10
N GLN A 300 19.17 0.70 8.60
CA GLN A 300 20.45 0.82 9.29
C GLN A 300 21.53 1.40 8.38
N GLY A 301 21.57 0.99 7.11
CA GLY A 301 22.46 1.57 6.11
C GLY A 301 22.16 3.04 5.84
N TRP A 302 20.88 3.38 5.64
CA TRP A 302 20.41 4.74 5.45
C TRP A 302 20.81 5.64 6.63
N PHE A 303 20.51 5.22 7.86
CA PHE A 303 20.81 5.99 9.07
C PHE A 303 22.31 6.24 9.22
N LYS A 304 23.15 5.21 9.01
CA LYS A 304 24.61 5.39 9.00
C LYS A 304 25.08 6.37 7.93
N LEU A 305 24.49 6.33 6.73
CA LEU A 305 24.82 7.29 5.67
C LEU A 305 24.43 8.72 6.07
N GLN A 306 23.29 8.93 6.72
CA GLN A 306 22.90 10.25 7.24
C GLN A 306 23.89 10.76 8.28
N THR A 307 24.37 9.91 9.20
CA THR A 307 25.41 10.30 10.17
C THR A 307 26.73 10.69 9.48
N ILE A 308 27.11 10.00 8.40
CA ILE A 308 28.30 10.36 7.61
C ILE A 308 28.10 11.70 6.90
N LEU A 309 26.90 11.94 6.36
CA LEU A 309 26.55 13.20 5.70
C LEU A 309 26.60 14.37 6.68
N GLU A 310 26.01 14.21 7.87
CA GLU A 310 26.05 15.20 8.95
C GLU A 310 27.49 15.51 9.36
N GLY A 311 28.32 14.48 9.60
CA GLY A 311 29.73 14.67 9.93
C GLY A 311 30.52 15.40 8.83
N TYR A 312 30.24 15.11 7.56
CA TYR A 312 30.83 15.83 6.43
C TYR A 312 30.40 17.29 6.38
N GLU A 313 29.12 17.58 6.59
CA GLU A 313 28.60 18.96 6.60
C GLU A 313 29.18 19.77 7.76
N LEU A 314 29.32 19.16 8.94
CA LEU A 314 29.99 19.78 10.09
C LEU A 314 31.47 20.07 9.78
N ALA A 315 32.20 19.13 9.19
CA ALA A 315 33.60 19.35 8.80
C ALA A 315 33.74 20.52 7.81
N MET A 316 32.86 20.60 6.80
CA MET A 316 32.85 21.71 5.84
C MET A 316 32.47 23.06 6.46
N SER A 317 31.70 23.08 7.56
CA SER A 317 31.41 24.33 8.27
C SER A 317 32.64 24.89 9.00
N LEU A 318 33.57 24.04 9.45
CA LEU A 318 34.82 24.50 10.05
C LEU A 318 35.73 25.19 9.02
N ASP A 319 35.74 24.71 7.78
CA ASP A 319 36.54 25.27 6.69
C ASP A 319 35.98 26.61 6.14
N ILE A 320 34.79 27.03 6.56
CA ILE A 320 34.18 28.32 6.18
C ILE A 320 34.49 29.41 7.23
N ASP A 321 34.75 29.01 8.47
CA ASP A 321 35.04 29.90 9.61
C ASP A 321 36.55 29.99 9.96
N LEU A 322 37.40 29.28 9.21
CA LEU A 322 38.88 29.36 9.25
C LEU A 322 39.43 30.03 7.99
#